data_AF-A0A7W0V7I6-F1
#
_entry.id   AF-A0A7W0V7I6-F1
#
_cell.length_a   1.000
_cell.length_b   1.000
_cell.length_c   1.000
_cell.angle_alpha   90.00
_cell.angle_beta   90.00
_cell.angle_gamma   90.00
#
_symmetry.space_group_name_H-M   'P 1'
#
loop_
_entity.id
_entity.type
_entity.pdbx_description
1 polymer ?
#
loop_
_entity_poly.entity_id
_entity_poly.type
_entity_poly.pdbx_seq_one_letter_code
_entity_poly.pdbx_strand_id
1 'polypeptide(L)'
;MAAAELDAWVTGPALELLQAGDAIVDVPVAEGDDEAIRSAVVYGKGSLGFLAIRQEIGADAFAAALRDLATRYAWAEMTPAQLREGFERASGEDLSALWRHWFDEAAMTQEAIEAIAGVFAP
;
A
#
# COMPACT_ATOMS: atom_id res chain seq x y z
N MET A 1 -14.63 -13.12 9.57
CA MET A 1 -15.06 -11.86 8.91
C MET A 1 -13.85 -11.10 8.38
N ALA A 2 -12.84 -10.78 9.21
CA ALA A 2 -11.65 -10.06 8.75
C ALA A 2 -10.94 -10.68 7.53
N ALA A 3 -10.70 -12.00 7.51
CA ALA A 3 -10.06 -12.66 6.37
C ALA A 3 -10.88 -12.58 5.07
N ALA A 4 -12.21 -12.68 5.14
CA ALA A 4 -13.09 -12.57 3.97
C ALA A 4 -13.13 -11.15 3.42
N GLU A 5 -13.01 -10.13 4.27
CA GLU A 5 -12.91 -8.74 3.83
C GLU A 5 -11.54 -8.42 3.24
N LEU A 6 -10.46 -8.96 3.82
CA LEU A 6 -9.12 -8.86 3.22
C LEU A 6 -9.11 -9.50 1.83
N ASP A 7 -9.75 -10.65 1.68
CA ASP A 7 -9.88 -11.34 0.40
C ASP A 7 -10.64 -10.51 -0.63
N ALA A 8 -11.85 -10.08 -0.27
CA ALA A 8 -12.74 -9.36 -1.18
C ALA A 8 -12.18 -8.00 -1.63
N TRP A 9 -11.45 -7.30 -0.76
CA TRP A 9 -11.09 -5.90 -1.00
C TRP A 9 -9.60 -5.65 -1.24
N VAL A 10 -8.72 -6.61 -0.92
CA VAL A 10 -7.26 -6.42 -1.03
C VAL A 10 -6.62 -7.52 -1.86
N THR A 11 -6.67 -8.78 -1.41
CA THR A 11 -5.91 -9.85 -2.09
C THR A 11 -6.55 -10.24 -3.41
N GLY A 12 -7.88 -10.33 -3.50
CA GLY A 12 -8.59 -10.58 -4.76
C GLY A 12 -8.20 -9.57 -5.85
N PRO A 13 -8.40 -8.26 -5.64
CA PRO A 13 -7.98 -7.23 -6.60
C PRO A 13 -6.48 -7.25 -6.91
N ALA A 14 -5.61 -7.52 -5.94
CA ALA A 14 -4.17 -7.62 -6.18
C ALA A 14 -3.82 -8.81 -7.09
N LEU A 15 -4.49 -9.95 -6.93
CA LEU A 15 -4.30 -11.14 -7.78
C LEU A 15 -4.81 -10.89 -9.20
N GLU A 16 -5.95 -10.22 -9.35
CA GLU A 16 -6.48 -9.81 -10.66
C GLU A 16 -5.50 -8.86 -11.38
N LEU A 17 -4.98 -7.87 -10.66
CA LEU A 17 -3.96 -6.96 -11.19
C LEU A 17 -2.69 -7.71 -11.60
N LEU A 18 -2.23 -8.66 -10.79
CA LEU A 18 -1.06 -9.46 -11.11
C LEU A 18 -1.26 -10.28 -12.39
N GLN A 19 -2.46 -10.84 -12.59
CA GLN A 19 -2.82 -11.55 -13.83
C GLN A 19 -2.87 -10.61 -15.04
N ALA A 20 -3.21 -9.34 -14.84
CA ALA A 20 -3.20 -8.31 -15.87
C ALA A 20 -1.80 -7.73 -16.16
N GLY A 21 -0.78 -8.06 -15.36
CA GLY A 21 0.62 -7.71 -15.60
C GLY A 21 1.29 -6.80 -14.56
N ASP A 22 0.62 -6.51 -13.43
CA ASP A 22 1.04 -5.52 -12.43
C ASP A 22 1.13 -4.07 -12.98
N ALA A 23 1.11 -3.09 -12.07
CA ALA A 23 1.26 -1.67 -12.43
C ALA A 23 1.85 -0.85 -11.27
N ILE A 24 2.30 0.36 -11.59
CA ILE A 24 2.82 1.34 -10.63
C ILE A 24 1.65 2.02 -9.94
N VAL A 25 1.70 2.15 -8.61
CA VAL A 25 0.64 2.81 -7.83
C VAL A 25 0.79 4.33 -7.87
N ASP A 26 2.03 4.83 -7.76
CA ASP A 26 2.31 6.27 -7.70
C ASP A 26 2.38 6.94 -9.09
N VAL A 27 1.30 6.80 -9.86
CA VAL A 27 1.11 7.47 -11.15
C VAL A 27 -0.13 8.35 -11.14
N PRO A 28 -0.08 9.55 -11.75
CA PRO A 28 -1.26 10.40 -11.86
C PRO A 28 -2.37 9.70 -12.64
N VAL A 29 -3.61 9.96 -12.23
CA VAL A 29 -4.81 9.59 -12.99
C VAL A 29 -4.77 10.28 -14.36
N ALA A 30 -4.83 9.49 -15.44
CA ALA A 30 -4.94 10.00 -16.80
C ALA A 30 -6.33 9.73 -17.41
N GLU A 31 -6.69 10.52 -18.41
CA GLU A 31 -7.89 10.30 -19.22
C GLU A 31 -7.72 9.04 -20.07
N GLY A 32 -8.72 8.15 -20.04
CA GLY A 32 -8.71 6.91 -20.81
C GLY A 32 -8.08 5.71 -20.10
N ASP A 33 -7.60 5.86 -18.86
CA ASP A 33 -7.19 4.72 -18.04
C ASP A 33 -8.36 3.76 -17.81
N ASP A 34 -8.04 2.47 -17.78
CA ASP A 34 -9.00 1.43 -17.42
C ASP A 34 -9.35 1.54 -15.93
N GLU A 35 -10.62 1.82 -15.64
CA GLU A 35 -11.13 2.01 -14.28
C GLU A 35 -10.99 0.75 -13.41
N ALA A 36 -11.17 -0.44 -13.99
CA ALA A 36 -11.06 -1.70 -13.26
C ALA A 36 -9.60 -1.96 -12.88
N ILE A 37 -8.66 -1.77 -13.83
CA ILE A 37 -7.22 -1.86 -13.54
C ILE A 37 -6.84 -0.83 -12.48
N ARG A 38 -7.27 0.43 -12.63
CA ARG A 38 -6.97 1.47 -11.64
C ARG A 38 -7.48 1.11 -10.25
N SER A 39 -8.72 0.63 -10.14
CA SER A 39 -9.30 0.19 -8.88
C SER A 39 -8.45 -0.91 -8.23
N ALA A 40 -8.01 -1.90 -9.01
CA ALA A 40 -7.16 -2.98 -8.54
C ALA A 40 -5.75 -2.51 -8.11
N VAL A 41 -5.19 -1.51 -8.78
CA VAL A 41 -3.93 -0.85 -8.37
C VAL A 41 -4.08 -0.14 -7.03
N VAL A 42 -5.09 0.71 -6.89
CA VAL A 42 -5.27 1.55 -5.69
C VAL A 42 -5.68 0.71 -4.49
N TYR A 43 -6.69 -0.15 -4.64
CA TYR A 43 -7.28 -0.89 -3.53
C TYR A 43 -6.65 -2.27 -3.30
N GLY A 44 -6.11 -2.90 -4.33
CA GLY A 44 -5.35 -4.14 -4.19
C GLY A 44 -3.90 -3.87 -3.78
N LYS A 45 -3.07 -3.49 -4.76
CA LYS A 45 -1.63 -3.31 -4.54
C LYS A 45 -1.29 -2.20 -3.54
N GLY A 46 -1.95 -1.05 -3.62
CA GLY A 46 -1.74 0.05 -2.67
C GLY A 46 -2.02 -0.36 -1.21
N SER A 47 -3.11 -1.10 -0.98
CA SER A 47 -3.44 -1.64 0.34
C SER A 47 -2.41 -2.66 0.84
N LEU A 48 -1.93 -3.56 -0.04
CA LEU A 48 -0.84 -4.47 0.31
C LEU A 48 0.45 -3.72 0.69
N GLY A 49 0.79 -2.65 -0.03
CA GLY A 49 1.91 -1.80 0.32
C GLY A 49 1.80 -1.21 1.72
N PHE A 50 0.62 -0.73 2.12
CA PHE A 50 0.41 -0.24 3.49
C PHE A 50 0.44 -1.35 4.55
N LEU A 51 -0.06 -2.55 4.23
CA LEU A 51 0.04 -3.71 5.11
C LEU A 51 1.50 -4.15 5.28
N ALA A 52 2.30 -4.12 4.22
CA ALA A 52 3.74 -4.39 4.25
C ALA A 52 4.46 -3.39 5.17
N ILE A 53 4.19 -2.08 5.00
CA ILE A 53 4.77 -1.03 5.86
C ILE A 53 4.37 -1.29 7.32
N ARG A 54 3.09 -1.57 7.60
CA ARG A 54 2.61 -1.86 8.96
C ARG A 54 3.28 -3.09 9.56
N GLN A 55 3.56 -4.11 8.76
CA GLN A 55 4.28 -5.30 9.19
C GLN A 55 5.74 -4.98 9.55
N GLU A 56 6.41 -4.16 8.74
CA GLU A 56 7.81 -3.77 8.94
C GLU A 56 7.98 -2.92 10.21
N ILE A 57 7.25 -1.80 10.30
CA ILE A 57 7.45 -0.83 11.39
C ILE A 57 6.63 -1.12 12.65
N GLY A 58 5.74 -2.12 12.57
CA GLY A 58 4.79 -2.46 13.63
C GLY A 58 3.57 -1.52 13.71
N ALA A 59 2.51 -2.05 14.34
CA ALA A 59 1.21 -1.38 14.40
C ALA A 59 1.23 -0.04 15.15
N ASP A 60 2.06 0.09 16.20
CA ASP A 60 2.11 1.30 17.03
C ASP A 60 2.78 2.47 16.30
N ALA A 61 3.92 2.22 15.63
CA ALA A 61 4.59 3.23 14.82
C ALA A 61 3.73 3.62 13.61
N PHE A 62 3.09 2.65 12.96
CA PHE A 62 2.14 2.91 11.88
C PHE A 62 0.99 3.82 12.33
N ALA A 63 0.34 3.52 13.46
CA ALA A 63 -0.74 4.35 14.00
C ALA A 63 -0.25 5.73 14.45
N ALA A 64 0.96 5.83 15.00
CA ALA A 64 1.58 7.11 15.36
C ALA A 64 1.85 7.98 14.14
N ALA A 65 2.38 7.40 13.05
CA ALA A 65 2.60 8.09 11.79
C ALA A 65 1.30 8.65 11.22
N LEU A 66 0.23 7.84 11.15
CA LEU A 66 -1.07 8.31 10.64
C LEU A 66 -1.63 9.49 11.45
N ARG A 67 -1.49 9.47 12.79
CA ARG A 67 -1.92 10.59 13.64
C ARG A 67 -1.11 11.86 13.41
N ASP A 68 0.22 11.75 13.29
CA ASP A 68 1.10 12.89 12.99
C ASP A 68 0.79 13.47 11.61
N LEU A 69 0.70 12.63 10.58
CA LEU A 69 0.41 13.03 9.20
C LEU A 69 -0.94 13.74 9.08
N ALA A 70 -2.01 13.16 9.66
CA ALA A 70 -3.33 13.76 9.65
C ALA A 70 -3.37 15.14 10.34
N THR A 71 -2.56 15.33 11.39
CA THR A 71 -2.45 16.62 12.10
C THR A 71 -1.61 17.61 11.29
N ARG A 72 -0.47 17.17 10.74
CA ARG A 72 0.50 18.00 10.04
C ARG A 72 -0.03 18.55 8.73
N TYR A 73 -0.73 17.71 7.97
CA TYR A 73 -1.31 18.05 6.67
C TYR A 73 -2.80 18.34 6.77
N ALA A 74 -3.31 18.66 7.97
CA ALA A 74 -4.68 19.10 8.12
C ALA A 74 -4.93 20.32 7.22
N TRP A 75 -5.92 20.19 6.32
CA TRP A 75 -6.29 21.22 5.34
C TRP A 75 -5.23 21.52 4.27
N ALA A 76 -4.26 20.61 4.08
CA ALA A 76 -3.23 20.70 3.07
C ALA A 76 -3.11 19.40 2.27
N GLU A 77 -2.43 19.46 1.13
CA GLU A 77 -2.08 18.28 0.34
C GLU A 77 -0.83 17.61 0.92
N MET A 78 -0.79 16.28 0.82
CA MET A 78 0.35 15.45 1.21
C MET A 78 0.83 14.67 0.00
N THR A 79 2.12 14.74 -0.28
CA THR A 79 2.75 13.96 -1.36
C THR A 79 3.09 12.53 -0.90
N PRO A 80 3.23 11.59 -1.84
CA PRO A 80 3.72 10.23 -1.56
C PRO A 80 5.06 10.21 -0.80
N ALA A 81 6.01 11.07 -1.19
CA ALA A 81 7.30 11.20 -0.50
C ALA A 81 7.14 11.63 0.97
N GLN A 82 6.26 12.61 1.23
CA GLN A 82 5.96 13.06 2.59
C GLN A 82 5.26 11.99 3.44
N LEU A 83 4.43 11.15 2.81
CA LEU A 83 3.79 10.00 3.45
C LEU A 83 4.84 8.97 3.87
N ARG A 84 5.76 8.58 2.98
CA ARG A 84 6.90 7.70 3.29
C ARG A 84 7.74 8.26 4.45
N GLU A 85 8.16 9.52 4.34
CA GLU A 85 8.94 10.20 5.40
C GLU A 85 8.20 10.26 6.75
N GLY A 86 6.85 10.25 6.73
CA GLY A 86 6.03 10.16 7.93
C GLY A 86 6.16 8.82 8.65
N PHE A 87 6.13 7.72 7.88
CA PHE A 87 6.34 6.38 8.43
C PHE A 87 7.78 6.21 8.93
N GLU A 88 8.78 6.62 8.15
CA GLU A 88 10.21 6.55 8.53
C GLU A 88 10.51 7.36 9.80
N ARG A 89 9.91 8.55 9.93
CA ARG A 89 10.06 9.37 11.15
C ARG A 89 9.46 8.72 12.40
N ALA A 90 8.37 7.97 12.24
CA ALA A 90 7.70 7.31 13.36
C ALA A 90 8.41 6.02 13.80
N SER A 91 9.07 5.32 12.88
CA SER A 91 9.75 4.06 13.14
C SER A 91 11.26 4.20 13.39
N GLY A 92 11.89 5.21 12.78
CA GLY A 92 13.35 5.32 12.69
C GLY A 92 13.99 4.40 11.64
N GLU A 93 13.18 3.75 10.80
CA GLU A 93 13.62 2.79 9.78
C GLU A 93 13.58 3.42 8.37
N ASP A 94 14.45 2.95 7.48
CA ASP A 94 14.47 3.33 6.06
C ASP A 94 13.49 2.45 5.27
N LEU A 95 12.44 3.07 4.73
CA LEU A 95 11.40 2.38 3.98
C LEU A 95 11.57 2.54 2.48
N SER A 96 12.67 3.14 2.00
CA SER A 96 12.87 3.44 0.57
C SER A 96 12.75 2.20 -0.32
N ALA A 97 13.33 1.07 0.08
CA ALA A 97 13.28 -0.16 -0.70
C ALA A 97 11.86 -0.77 -0.72
N LEU A 98 11.19 -0.77 0.44
CA LEU A 98 9.84 -1.29 0.58
C LEU A 98 8.84 -0.43 -0.21
N TRP A 99 8.98 0.90 -0.10
CA TRP A 99 8.16 1.86 -0.82
C TRP A 99 8.31 1.67 -2.33
N ARG A 100 9.55 1.58 -2.82
CA ARG A 100 9.84 1.41 -4.23
C ARG A 100 9.16 0.16 -4.80
N HIS A 101 9.26 -0.96 -4.08
CA HIS A 101 8.64 -2.23 -4.50
C HIS A 101 7.12 -2.15 -4.62
N TRP A 102 6.44 -1.51 -3.67
CA TRP A 102 4.98 -1.49 -3.60
C TRP A 102 4.34 -0.33 -4.36
N PHE A 103 5.01 0.81 -4.50
CA PHE A 103 4.40 2.03 -5.03
C PHE A 103 5.03 2.52 -6.34
N ASP A 104 6.35 2.38 -6.50
CA ASP A 104 7.09 2.99 -7.62
C ASP A 104 7.42 1.99 -8.75
N GLU A 105 7.36 0.69 -8.48
CA GLU A 105 7.71 -0.38 -9.41
C GLU A 105 6.53 -1.35 -9.65
N ALA A 106 6.45 -1.90 -10.86
CA ALA A 106 5.62 -3.07 -11.15
C ALA A 106 6.38 -4.37 -10.77
N ALA A 107 6.63 -4.55 -9.47
CA ALA A 107 7.42 -5.66 -8.93
C ALA A 107 6.64 -6.62 -8.02
N MET A 108 5.30 -6.50 -7.94
CA MET A 108 4.48 -7.34 -7.07
C MET A 108 4.53 -8.81 -7.52
N THR A 109 4.59 -9.73 -6.56
CA THR A 109 4.60 -11.18 -6.81
C THR A 109 3.51 -11.89 -6.04
N GLN A 110 3.10 -13.07 -6.52
CA GLN A 110 2.18 -13.95 -5.81
C GLN A 110 2.65 -14.25 -4.39
N GLU A 111 3.94 -14.57 -4.24
CA GLU A 111 4.56 -14.87 -2.94
C GLU A 111 4.46 -13.68 -1.98
N ALA A 112 4.68 -12.46 -2.46
CA ALA A 112 4.55 -11.26 -1.65
C ALA A 112 3.11 -11.02 -1.18
N ILE A 113 2.12 -11.25 -2.05
CA ILE A 113 0.69 -11.16 -1.69
C ILE A 113 0.35 -12.15 -0.57
N GLU A 114 0.74 -13.43 -0.75
CA GLU A 114 0.46 -14.50 0.20
C GLU A 114 1.17 -14.29 1.54
N ALA A 115 2.43 -13.84 1.51
CA ALA A 115 3.21 -13.56 2.71
C ALA A 115 2.55 -12.47 3.58
N ILE A 116 2.09 -11.38 2.96
CA ILE A 116 1.39 -10.31 3.68
C ILE A 116 0.03 -10.79 4.15
N ALA A 117 -0.77 -11.42 3.27
CA ALA A 117 -2.10 -11.87 3.60
C ALA A 117 -2.10 -12.88 4.77
N GLY A 118 -1.14 -13.80 4.79
CA GLY A 118 -0.99 -14.80 5.85
C GLY A 118 -0.71 -14.22 7.23
N VAL A 119 -0.18 -12.99 7.31
CA VAL A 119 0.01 -12.29 8.59
C VAL A 119 -1.30 -11.70 9.13
N PHE A 120 -2.23 -11.33 8.23
CA PHE A 120 -3.46 -10.60 8.59
C PHE A 120 -4.75 -11.45 8.51
N ALA A 121 -4.67 -12.68 7.99
CA ALA A 121 -5.77 -13.63 7.92
C ALA A 121 -5.53 -14.86 8.84
N PRO A 122 -5.82 -14.75 10.15
CA PRO A 122 -5.69 -15.86 11.10
C PRO A 122 -6.80 -16.92 10.97
#